data_AF-Q0W1J1-F1
#
_entry.id   AF-Q0W1J1-F1
#
_cell.length_a   1.000
_cell.length_b   1.000
_cell.length_c   1.000
_cell.angle_alpha   90.00
_cell.angle_beta   90.00
_cell.angle_gamma   90.00
#
_symmetry.space_group_name_H-M   'P 1'
#
loop_
_entity.id
_entity.type
_entity.pdbx_description
1 polymer ?
#
loop_
_entity_poly.entity_id
_entity_poly.type
_entity_poly.pdbx_seq_one_letter_code
_entity_poly.pdbx_strand_id
1 'polypeptide(L)'
;MIVGFSISKIESARHVPLEELSKFRNINVNYDINLRNPTVNKAQAGEVLRVEYTVAINYLNPSIGYIRFEGFCDKIGGNPAQEKKNWDEGHADVQVQNEIANNMMARIIPLALLLSQNLSLPPAVPMPVINFQRPAEGAVPPADKFDQYHA
;
A
#
# COMPACT_ATOMS: atom_id res chain seq x y z
N MET A 1 -0.84 17.69 -1.29
CA MET A 1 -1.38 17.66 0.10
C MET A 1 -2.64 16.82 0.13
N ILE A 2 -2.72 15.84 1.04
CA ILE A 2 -3.92 15.03 1.23
C ILE A 2 -4.96 15.78 2.07
N VAL A 3 -6.16 15.96 1.53
CA VAL A 3 -7.27 16.70 2.15
C VAL A 3 -8.44 15.81 2.54
N GLY A 4 -8.59 14.66 1.89
CA GLY A 4 -9.64 13.70 2.18
C GLY A 4 -9.08 12.30 2.31
N PHE A 5 -9.62 11.54 3.25
CA PHE A 5 -9.34 10.12 3.41
C PHE A 5 -10.63 9.46 3.90
N SER A 6 -11.05 8.41 3.22
CA SER A 6 -12.20 7.62 3.62
C SER A 6 -11.91 6.14 3.46
N ILE A 7 -12.49 5.35 4.35
CA ILE A 7 -12.53 3.90 4.26
C ILE A 7 -13.96 3.54 3.89
N SER A 8 -14.14 2.98 2.70
CA SER A 8 -15.44 2.54 2.19
C SER A 8 -15.80 1.16 2.72
N LYS A 9 -14.80 0.29 2.90
CA LYS A 9 -15.00 -1.10 3.30
C LYS A 9 -13.83 -1.62 4.12
N ILE A 10 -14.15 -2.38 5.16
CA ILE A 10 -13.19 -3.15 5.94
C ILE A 10 -13.68 -4.60 5.95
N GLU A 11 -12.82 -5.52 5.55
CA GLU A 11 -13.06 -6.95 5.70
C GLU A 11 -11.94 -7.54 6.53
N SER A 12 -12.28 -8.37 7.50
CA SER A 12 -11.28 -9.06 8.30
C SER A 12 -11.81 -10.40 8.75
N ALA A 13 -10.94 -11.40 8.74
CA ALA A 13 -11.30 -12.75 9.12
C ALA A 13 -10.10 -13.48 9.72
N ARG A 14 -10.37 -14.29 10.74
CA ARG A 14 -9.46 -15.34 11.20
C ARG A 14 -10.02 -16.68 10.71
N HIS A 15 -9.18 -17.45 10.02
CA HIS A 15 -9.57 -18.74 9.44
C HIS A 15 -9.27 -19.93 10.36
N VAL A 16 -8.57 -19.69 11.46
CA VAL A 16 -8.18 -20.72 12.43
C VAL A 16 -8.87 -20.53 13.78
N PRO A 17 -9.22 -21.62 14.49
CA PRO A 17 -9.67 -21.55 15.88
C PRO A 17 -8.59 -20.94 16.79
N LEU A 18 -9.00 -20.34 17.90
CA LEU A 18 -8.08 -19.65 18.82
C LEU A 18 -7.11 -20.65 19.48
N GLU A 19 -7.59 -21.85 19.75
CA GLU A 19 -6.86 -22.93 20.41
C GLU A 19 -5.69 -23.43 19.55
N GLU A 20 -5.87 -23.41 18.22
CA GLU A 20 -4.87 -23.85 17.25
C GLU A 20 -3.88 -22.76 16.88
N LEU A 21 -4.24 -21.50 17.07
CA LEU A 21 -3.41 -20.35 16.70
C LEU A 21 -2.01 -20.43 17.33
N SER A 22 -1.92 -20.84 18.59
CA SER A 22 -0.66 -21.00 19.34
C SER A 22 0.31 -22.02 18.74
N LYS A 23 -0.19 -22.95 17.90
CA LYS A 23 0.61 -23.97 17.23
C LYS A 23 1.36 -23.39 16.02
N PHE A 24 0.85 -22.31 15.44
CA PHE A 24 1.47 -21.68 14.29
C PHE A 24 2.59 -20.74 14.74
N ARG A 25 3.81 -21.05 14.32
CA ARG A 25 5.00 -20.22 14.51
C ARG A 25 5.46 -19.68 13.16
N ASN A 26 6.19 -18.56 13.17
CA ASN A 26 6.80 -17.98 11.98
C ASN A 26 5.79 -17.61 10.87
N ILE A 27 4.64 -17.07 11.27
CA ILE A 27 3.62 -16.59 10.34
C ILE A 27 4.20 -15.45 9.51
N ASN A 28 4.09 -15.57 8.19
CA ASN A 28 4.51 -14.53 7.27
C ASN A 28 3.39 -13.49 7.13
N VAL A 29 3.70 -12.21 7.28
CA VAL A 29 2.75 -11.12 7.08
C VAL A 29 3.09 -10.42 5.78
N ASN A 30 2.24 -10.59 4.77
CA ASN A 30 2.37 -9.95 3.48
C ASN A 30 1.44 -8.72 3.39
N TYR A 31 1.97 -7.64 2.84
CA TYR A 31 1.24 -6.39 2.60
C TYR A 31 1.12 -6.19 1.09
N ASP A 32 -0.11 -6.10 0.61
CA ASP A 32 -0.44 -5.80 -0.77
C ASP A 32 -1.13 -4.44 -0.81
N ILE A 33 -0.59 -3.51 -1.60
CA ILE A 33 -1.02 -2.12 -1.67
C ILE A 33 -1.24 -1.76 -3.12
N ASN A 34 -2.49 -1.40 -3.44
CA ASN A 34 -2.87 -0.97 -4.77
C ASN A 34 -3.51 0.41 -4.74
N LEU A 35 -3.06 1.28 -5.64
CA LEU A 35 -3.66 2.58 -5.93
C LEU A 35 -4.25 2.51 -7.34
N ARG A 36 -5.53 2.87 -7.49
CA ARG A 36 -6.26 2.73 -8.75
C ARG A 36 -7.29 3.83 -8.96
N ASN A 37 -7.86 3.87 -10.17
CA ASN A 37 -9.00 4.70 -10.55
C ASN A 37 -8.84 6.18 -10.17
N PRO A 38 -7.80 6.87 -10.67
CA PRO A 38 -7.65 8.31 -10.46
C PRO A 38 -8.84 9.05 -11.09
N THR A 39 -9.53 9.87 -10.30
CA THR A 39 -10.67 10.69 -10.73
C THR A 39 -10.48 12.14 -10.29
N VAL A 40 -10.98 13.09 -11.07
CA VAL A 40 -10.97 14.51 -10.68
C VAL A 40 -12.35 14.86 -10.16
N ASN A 41 -12.40 15.32 -8.91
CA ASN A 41 -13.63 15.71 -8.24
C ASN A 41 -13.56 17.16 -7.78
N LYS A 42 -14.72 17.82 -7.64
CA LYS A 42 -14.81 19.13 -7.00
C LYS A 42 -15.01 18.95 -5.50
N ALA A 43 -14.08 19.44 -4.70
CA ALA A 43 -14.20 19.55 -3.26
C ALA A 43 -14.42 21.02 -2.86
N GLN A 44 -14.78 21.26 -1.59
CA GLN A 44 -14.97 22.63 -1.07
C GLN A 44 -13.72 23.50 -1.22
N ALA A 45 -12.53 22.90 -1.18
CA ALA A 45 -11.25 23.59 -1.29
C ALA A 45 -10.74 23.76 -2.75
N GLY A 46 -11.46 23.23 -3.75
CA GLY A 46 -11.05 23.25 -5.16
C GLY A 46 -11.14 21.88 -5.83
N GLU A 47 -10.55 21.76 -7.02
CA GLU A 47 -10.44 20.46 -7.70
C GLU A 47 -9.43 19.57 -6.98
N VAL A 48 -9.80 18.31 -6.78
CA VAL A 48 -8.99 17.30 -6.10
C VAL A 48 -8.81 16.08 -7.00
N LEU A 49 -7.63 15.47 -6.90
CA LEU A 49 -7.38 14.14 -7.44
C LEU A 49 -7.80 13.11 -6.39
N ARG A 50 -8.87 12.38 -6.68
CA ARG A 50 -9.32 11.23 -5.89
C ARG A 50 -8.67 9.97 -6.42
N VAL A 51 -7.99 9.22 -5.56
CA VAL A 51 -7.41 7.91 -5.90
C VAL A 51 -8.02 6.86 -4.99
N GLU A 52 -8.57 5.81 -5.58
CA GLU A 52 -9.07 4.66 -4.85
C GLU A 52 -7.90 3.78 -4.43
N TYR A 53 -8.02 3.16 -3.26
CA TYR A 53 -7.00 2.26 -2.76
C TYR A 53 -7.57 0.93 -2.30
N THR A 54 -6.71 -0.08 -2.32
CA THR A 54 -6.91 -1.33 -1.59
C THR A 54 -5.64 -1.69 -0.88
N VAL A 55 -5.76 -2.02 0.40
CA VAL A 55 -4.67 -2.52 1.22
C VAL A 55 -5.10 -3.85 1.79
N ALA A 56 -4.32 -4.91 1.55
CA ALA A 56 -4.54 -6.22 2.13
C ALA A 56 -3.33 -6.62 2.97
N ILE A 57 -3.61 -7.10 4.17
CA ILE A 57 -2.65 -7.65 5.12
C ILE A 57 -2.99 -9.13 5.24
N ASN A 58 -2.16 -9.97 4.63
CA ASN A 58 -2.37 -11.41 4.53
C ASN A 58 -1.42 -12.13 5.48
N TYR A 59 -1.96 -12.97 6.34
CA TYR A 59 -1.19 -13.81 7.23
C TYR A 59 -1.02 -15.18 6.59
N LEU A 60 0.16 -15.45 6.04
CA LEU A 60 0.49 -16.59 5.19
C LEU A 60 1.42 -17.58 5.89
N ASN A 61 1.47 -18.81 5.36
CA ASN A 61 2.34 -19.92 5.79
C ASN A 61 2.29 -20.21 7.30
N PRO A 62 1.15 -20.70 7.84
CA PRO A 62 -0.10 -21.04 7.15
C PRO A 62 -1.08 -19.87 7.06
N SER A 63 -2.11 -19.98 6.21
CA SER A 63 -3.13 -18.95 6.08
C SER A 63 -4.01 -18.91 7.33
N ILE A 64 -3.74 -17.98 8.25
CA ILE A 64 -4.49 -17.87 9.51
C ILE A 64 -5.55 -16.77 9.47
N GLY A 65 -5.52 -15.88 8.49
CA GLY A 65 -6.48 -14.80 8.34
C GLY A 65 -6.01 -13.69 7.42
N TYR A 66 -6.83 -12.64 7.32
CA TYR A 66 -6.52 -11.43 6.55
C TYR A 66 -7.24 -10.21 7.13
N ILE A 67 -6.73 -9.03 6.77
CA ILE A 67 -7.37 -7.74 6.98
C ILE A 67 -7.28 -6.97 5.67
N ARG A 68 -8.41 -6.51 5.12
CA ARG A 68 -8.50 -5.76 3.87
C ARG A 68 -9.23 -4.45 4.08
N PHE A 69 -8.66 -3.39 3.53
CA PHE A 69 -9.22 -2.06 3.51
C PHE A 69 -9.44 -1.63 2.07
N GLU A 70 -10.57 -0.98 1.82
CA GLU A 70 -10.86 -0.32 0.57
C GLU A 70 -11.38 1.08 0.86
N GLY A 71 -11.02 2.03 0.02
CA GLY A 71 -11.42 3.42 0.22
C GLY A 71 -10.82 4.34 -0.83
N PHE A 72 -10.76 5.62 -0.50
CA PHE A 72 -10.17 6.63 -1.36
C PHE A 72 -9.42 7.70 -0.58
N CYS A 73 -8.49 8.35 -1.27
CA CYS A 73 -7.72 9.48 -0.80
C CYS A 73 -7.92 10.65 -1.77
N ASP A 74 -8.17 11.84 -1.25
CA ASP A 74 -8.28 13.07 -2.04
C ASP A 74 -7.03 13.93 -1.83
N LYS A 75 -6.32 14.20 -2.92
CA LYS A 75 -5.17 15.12 -2.97
C LYS A 75 -5.58 16.45 -3.58
N ILE A 76 -5.19 17.54 -2.92
CA ILE A 76 -5.25 18.89 -3.46
C ILE A 76 -3.87 19.40 -3.84
N GLY A 77 -3.86 20.33 -4.80
CA GLY A 77 -2.66 21.00 -5.30
C GLY A 77 -2.13 20.35 -6.58
N GLY A 78 -1.40 21.15 -7.38
CA GLY A 78 -0.97 20.78 -8.73
C GLY A 78 -2.09 20.99 -9.75
N ASN A 79 -2.05 20.22 -10.85
CA ASN A 79 -3.09 20.18 -11.87
C ASN A 79 -3.72 18.77 -11.89
N PRO A 80 -4.83 18.54 -11.15
CA PRO A 80 -5.46 17.23 -11.03
C PRO A 80 -5.82 16.57 -12.38
N ALA A 81 -6.21 17.36 -13.38
CA ALA A 81 -6.54 16.86 -14.71
C ALA A 81 -5.31 16.29 -15.42
N GLN A 82 -4.17 16.97 -15.32
CA GLN A 82 -2.91 16.48 -15.87
C GLN A 82 -2.38 15.26 -15.11
N GLU A 83 -2.46 15.29 -13.77
CA GLU A 83 -2.06 14.15 -12.93
C GLU A 83 -2.89 12.89 -13.24
N LYS A 84 -4.21 13.04 -13.41
CA LYS A 84 -5.09 11.95 -13.84
C LYS A 84 -4.66 11.41 -15.21
N LYS A 85 -4.45 12.29 -16.19
CA LYS A 85 -4.05 11.88 -17.55
C LYS A 85 -2.75 11.08 -17.53
N ASN A 86 -1.74 11.58 -16.82
CA ASN A 86 -0.45 10.88 -16.68
C ASN A 86 -0.63 9.51 -16.03
N TRP A 87 -1.53 9.39 -15.06
CA TRP A 87 -1.81 8.13 -14.38
C TRP A 87 -2.51 7.12 -15.29
N ASP A 88 -3.49 7.57 -16.08
CA ASP A 88 -4.17 6.73 -17.07
C ASP A 88 -3.21 6.23 -18.16
N GLU A 89 -2.19 7.03 -18.51
CA GLU A 89 -1.13 6.68 -19.45
C GLU A 89 -0.03 5.79 -18.84
N GLY A 90 -0.11 5.44 -17.55
CA GLY A 90 0.90 4.64 -16.85
C GLY A 90 2.17 5.41 -16.47
N HIS A 91 2.15 6.74 -16.58
CA HIS A 91 3.24 7.66 -16.27
C HIS A 91 2.93 8.51 -15.03
N ALA A 92 2.19 7.97 -14.06
CA ALA A 92 1.87 8.65 -12.82
C ALA A 92 3.15 9.15 -12.11
N ASP A 93 3.12 10.39 -11.65
CA ASP A 93 4.25 10.97 -10.92
C ASP A 93 4.53 10.16 -9.64
N VAL A 94 5.74 9.63 -9.56
CA VAL A 94 6.24 8.85 -8.43
C VAL A 94 6.11 9.63 -7.11
N GLN A 95 6.32 10.95 -7.13
CA GLN A 95 6.19 11.75 -5.91
C GLN A 95 4.74 11.77 -5.40
N VAL A 96 3.77 11.89 -6.32
CA VAL A 96 2.34 11.85 -6.00
C VAL A 96 1.93 10.46 -5.50
N GLN A 97 2.40 9.39 -6.15
CA GLN A 97 2.15 8.02 -5.71
C GLN A 97 2.69 7.78 -4.29
N ASN A 98 3.93 8.20 -4.03
CA ASN A 98 4.58 8.08 -2.72
C ASN A 98 3.85 8.91 -1.65
N GLU A 99 3.43 10.14 -1.96
CA GLU A 99 2.68 10.98 -1.03
C GLU A 99 1.36 10.29 -0.63
N ILE A 100 0.60 9.80 -1.61
CA ILE A 100 -0.69 9.14 -1.39
C ILE A 100 -0.49 7.85 -0.58
N ALA A 101 0.43 6.98 -0.98
CA ALA A 101 0.64 5.69 -0.31
C ALA A 101 1.11 5.85 1.14
N ASN A 102 2.08 6.74 1.39
CA ASN A 102 2.59 6.95 2.74
C ASN A 102 1.53 7.58 3.66
N ASN A 103 0.75 8.56 3.17
CA ASN A 103 -0.30 9.16 3.97
C ASN A 103 -1.44 8.16 4.28
N MET A 104 -1.81 7.37 3.28
CA MET A 104 -2.80 6.30 3.44
C MET A 104 -2.33 5.25 4.46
N MET A 105 -1.10 4.75 4.33
CA MET A 105 -0.56 3.74 5.25
C MET A 105 -0.43 4.27 6.69
N ALA A 106 -0.03 5.52 6.87
CA ALA A 106 0.02 6.14 8.20
C ALA A 106 -1.34 6.14 8.91
N ARG A 107 -2.45 6.15 8.16
CA ARG A 107 -3.82 6.09 8.70
C ARG A 107 -4.33 4.65 8.86
N ILE A 108 -3.96 3.74 7.95
CA ILE A 108 -4.42 2.35 7.96
C ILE A 108 -3.70 1.52 9.02
N ILE A 109 -2.39 1.71 9.22
CA ILE A 109 -1.59 0.89 10.14
C ILE A 109 -2.16 0.87 11.58
N PRO A 110 -2.53 2.02 12.19
CA PRO A 110 -3.15 2.00 13.52
C PRO A 110 -4.45 1.19 13.57
N LEU A 111 -5.29 1.27 12.55
CA LEU A 111 -6.55 0.51 12.47
C LEU A 111 -6.28 -0.98 12.27
N ALA A 112 -5.31 -1.33 11.43
CA ALA A 112 -4.86 -2.70 11.22
C ALA A 112 -4.32 -3.33 12.51
N LEU A 113 -3.55 -2.57 13.30
CA LEU A 113 -3.07 -3.01 14.61
C LEU A 113 -4.25 -3.36 15.54
N LEU A 114 -5.24 -2.48 15.65
CA LEU A 114 -6.43 -2.73 16.47
C LEU A 114 -7.22 -3.97 15.99
N LEU A 115 -7.42 -4.12 14.68
CA LEU A 115 -8.12 -5.27 14.11
C LEU A 115 -7.35 -6.58 14.32
N SER A 116 -6.02 -6.55 14.15
CA SER A 116 -5.17 -7.72 14.39
C SER A 116 -5.25 -8.17 15.84
N GLN A 117 -5.23 -7.22 16.79
CA GLN A 117 -5.41 -7.51 18.22
C GLN A 117 -6.78 -8.14 18.51
N ASN A 118 -7.86 -7.56 17.96
CA ASN A 118 -9.21 -8.07 18.16
C ASN A 118 -9.41 -9.48 17.60
N LEU A 119 -8.73 -9.81 16.50
CA LEU A 119 -8.75 -11.15 15.90
C LEU A 119 -7.72 -12.11 16.51
N SER A 120 -6.93 -11.66 17.48
CA SER A 120 -5.77 -12.39 18.01
C SER A 120 -4.74 -12.75 16.93
N LEU A 121 -4.74 -12.08 15.79
CA LEU A 121 -3.73 -12.25 14.75
C LEU A 121 -2.42 -11.57 15.19
N PRO A 122 -1.25 -12.00 14.66
CA PRO A 122 -0.01 -11.27 14.86
C PRO A 122 -0.19 -9.78 14.51
N PRO A 123 0.42 -8.85 15.27
CA PRO A 123 0.24 -7.44 15.03
C PRO A 123 0.68 -7.06 13.62
N ALA A 124 -0.11 -6.20 12.96
CA ALA A 124 0.30 -5.58 11.71
C ALA A 124 1.52 -4.67 11.98
N VAL A 125 2.73 -5.15 11.69
CA VAL A 125 3.97 -4.40 11.84
C VAL A 125 3.93 -3.12 10.99
N PRO A 126 4.39 -1.96 11.51
CA PRO A 126 4.49 -0.75 10.70
C PRO A 126 5.37 -1.01 9.47
N MET A 127 4.82 -0.73 8.29
CA MET A 127 5.58 -0.77 7.05
C MET A 127 6.61 0.38 7.01
N PRO A 128 7.80 0.17 6.42
CA PRO A 128 8.71 1.26 6.13
C PRO A 128 8.07 2.24 5.14
N VAL A 129 8.66 3.44 5.03
CA VAL A 129 8.22 4.45 4.05
C VAL A 129 8.22 3.84 2.65
N ILE A 130 7.06 3.89 2.00
CA ILE A 130 6.86 3.38 0.65
C ILE A 130 7.55 4.32 -0.34
N ASN A 131 8.36 3.75 -1.21
CA ASN A 131 8.98 4.45 -2.32
C ASN A 131 8.81 3.64 -3.60
N PHE A 132 7.87 4.04 -4.45
CA PHE A 132 7.69 3.53 -5.79
C PHE A 132 8.86 3.99 -6.67
N GLN A 133 10.01 3.31 -6.56
CA GLN A 133 11.09 3.53 -7.51
C GLN A 133 10.62 3.04 -8.87
N ARG A 134 10.74 3.88 -9.91
CA ARG A 134 10.70 3.37 -11.28
C ARG A 134 11.79 2.30 -11.38
N PRO A 135 11.50 1.08 -11.88
CA PRO A 135 12.55 0.18 -12.33
C PRO A 135 13.44 1.01 -13.26
N ALA A 136 14.71 1.14 -12.92
CA ALA A 136 15.63 1.89 -13.75
C ALA A 136 15.72 1.17 -15.10
N GLU A 137 15.03 1.69 -16.11
CA GLU A 137 15.38 1.42 -17.51
C GLU A 137 16.84 1.86 -17.68
N GLY A 138 17.76 0.90 -17.63
CA GLY A 138 19.20 1.15 -17.83
C GLY A 138 20.13 0.83 -16.66
N ALA A 139 19.70 0.06 -15.65
CA ALA A 139 20.68 -0.56 -14.74
C ALA A 139 21.51 -1.59 -15.52
N VAL A 140 22.64 -1.14 -16.09
CA VAL A 140 23.72 -2.03 -16.54
C VAL A 140 24.06 -2.92 -15.33
N PRO A 141 23.94 -4.26 -15.43
CA PRO A 141 24.35 -5.13 -14.34
C PRO A 141 25.82 -4.80 -14.01
N PRO A 142 26.18 -4.66 -12.73
CA PRO A 142 27.58 -4.42 -12.38
C PRO A 142 28.41 -5.54 -12.99
N ALA A 143 29.42 -5.18 -13.79
CA ALA A 143 30.30 -6.14 -14.43
C ALA A 143 30.78 -7.16 -13.38
N ASP A 144 30.56 -8.44 -13.66
CA ASP A 144 31.00 -9.53 -12.80
C ASP A 144 32.49 -9.37 -12.54
N LYS A 145 32.86 -9.18 -11.27
CA LYS A 145 34.26 -9.05 -10.83
C LYS A 145 35.07 -10.35 -11.01
N PHE A 146 34.48 -11.38 -11.62
CA PHE A 146 35.10 -12.69 -11.83
C PHE A 146 36.10 -12.69 -12.99
N ASP A 147 35.95 -11.81 -13.99
CA ASP A 147 36.84 -11.77 -15.15
C ASP A 147 38.18 -11.06 -14.89
N GLN A 148 38.35 -10.39 -13.74
CA GLN A 148 39.58 -9.68 -13.39
C GLN A 148 40.71 -10.56 -12.83
N TYR A 149 40.45 -11.84 -12.52
CA TYR A 149 41.43 -12.73 -11.92
C TYR A 149 42.10 -13.72 -12.88
N HIS A 150 41.82 -13.62 -14.19
CA HIS A 150 42.34 -14.54 -15.22
C HIS A 150 43.12 -13.87 -16.36
N ALA A 151 43.61 -12.64 -16.18
CA ALA A 151 44.54 -12.00 -17.12
C ALA A 151 46.00 -12.15 -16.67
#